data_AF-A0AAU4R5J2-F1
#
_entry.id   AF-A0AAU4R5J2-F1
#
_cell.length_a   1.000
_cell.length_b   1.000
_cell.length_c   1.000
_cell.angle_alpha   90.00
_cell.angle_beta   90.00
_cell.angle_gamma   90.00
#
_symmetry.space_group_name_H-M   'P 1'
#
loop_
_entity.id
_entity.type
_entity.pdbx_description
1 polymer ?
#
loop_
_entity_poly.entity_id
_entity_poly.type
_entity_poly.pdbx_seq_one_letter_code
_entity_poly.pdbx_strand_id
1 'polypeptide(L)'
;MIDAGERANTKLRLRLRSRLSDALSGAELLPVWFVTALGPMAPSRNASDWMDAATDVLAYRVTHQVNDPVVALGAPPDGRAPRRAAWHEELTRELRRWG
;
A
#
# COMPACT_ATOMS: atom_id res chain seq x y z
N MET A 1 12.59 -24.31 -1.30
CA MET A 1 11.32 -24.20 -2.06
C MET A 1 10.55 -22.96 -1.56
N ILE A 2 11.08 -21.76 -1.84
CA ILE A 2 10.48 -20.46 -1.44
C ILE A 2 10.02 -19.65 -2.68
N ASP A 3 10.31 -20.12 -3.89
CA ASP A 3 10.16 -19.38 -5.13
C ASP A 3 8.72 -18.98 -5.51
N ALA A 4 7.72 -19.83 -5.27
CA ALA A 4 6.37 -19.58 -5.80
C ALA A 4 5.68 -18.39 -5.11
N GLY A 5 5.81 -18.28 -3.79
CA GLY A 5 5.21 -17.21 -3.00
C GLY A 5 5.87 -15.85 -3.26
N GLU A 6 7.19 -15.85 -3.39
CA GLU A 6 7.95 -14.64 -3.71
C GLU A 6 7.66 -14.15 -5.13
N ARG A 7 7.64 -15.04 -6.13
CA ARG A 7 7.23 -14.70 -7.50
C ARG A 7 5.80 -14.16 -7.56
N ALA A 8 4.87 -14.76 -6.81
CA ALA A 8 3.49 -14.30 -6.75
C ALA A 8 3.39 -12.87 -6.17
N ASN A 9 4.13 -12.60 -5.08
CA ASN A 9 4.19 -11.27 -4.47
C ASN A 9 4.83 -10.23 -5.42
N THR A 10 5.94 -10.57 -6.09
CA THR A 10 6.58 -9.69 -7.07
C THR A 10 5.64 -9.36 -8.23
N LYS A 11 4.96 -10.37 -8.77
CA LYS A 11 3.98 -10.17 -9.87
C LYS A 11 2.80 -9.32 -9.43
N LEU A 12 2.30 -9.50 -8.20
CA LEU A 12 1.25 -8.66 -7.62
C LEU A 12 1.69 -7.21 -7.54
N ARG A 13 2.86 -6.95 -6.94
CA ARG A 13 3.41 -5.59 -6.77
C ARG A 13 3.60 -4.88 -8.12
N LEU A 14 4.13 -5.57 -9.13
CA LEU A 14 4.29 -4.99 -10.47
C LEU A 14 2.94 -4.57 -11.09
N ARG A 15 1.91 -5.41 -10.96
CA ARG A 15 0.56 -5.10 -11.47
C ARG A 15 -0.08 -3.92 -10.73
N LEU A 16 0.05 -3.90 -9.40
CA LEU A 16 -0.47 -2.81 -8.58
C LEU A 16 0.22 -1.48 -8.90
N ARG A 17 1.54 -1.48 -9.04
CA ARG A 17 2.30 -0.29 -9.42
C ARG A 17 1.85 0.26 -10.77
N SER A 18 1.73 -0.59 -11.79
CA SER A 18 1.24 -0.19 -13.11
C SER A 18 -0.17 0.44 -13.02
N ARG A 19 -1.10 -0.23 -12.34
CA ARG A 19 -2.48 0.27 -12.20
C ARG A 19 -2.54 1.59 -11.44
N LEU A 20 -1.72 1.77 -10.41
CA LEU A 20 -1.64 3.03 -9.67
C LEU A 20 -1.06 4.15 -10.54
N SER A 21 -0.02 3.89 -11.34
CA SER A 21 0.50 4.87 -12.30
C SER A 21 -0.55 5.31 -13.32
N ASP A 22 -1.35 4.36 -13.83
CA ASP A 22 -2.45 4.68 -14.75
C ASP A 22 -3.52 5.55 -14.07
N ALA A 23 -3.94 5.19 -12.84
CA ALA A 23 -4.94 5.95 -12.08
C ALA A 23 -4.48 7.39 -11.77
N LEU A 24 -3.20 7.56 -11.40
CA LEU A 24 -2.60 8.88 -11.15
C LEU A 24 -2.50 9.72 -12.43
N SER A 25 -2.26 9.09 -13.59
CA SER A 25 -2.15 9.79 -14.87
C SER A 25 -3.52 10.14 -15.46
N GLY A 26 -4.54 9.33 -15.17
CA GLY A 26 -5.90 9.45 -15.73
C GLY A 26 -6.82 10.46 -15.04
N ALA A 27 -6.33 11.20 -14.04
CA ALA A 27 -7.14 12.06 -13.17
C ALA A 27 -8.30 11.30 -12.49
N GLU A 28 -8.13 9.99 -12.24
CA GLU A 28 -9.10 9.22 -11.47
C GLU A 28 -9.19 9.78 -10.04
N LEU A 29 -10.40 9.81 -9.47
CA LEU A 29 -10.58 10.17 -8.07
C LEU A 29 -9.98 9.08 -7.18
N LEU A 30 -8.90 9.43 -6.49
CA LEU A 30 -8.26 8.54 -5.53
C LEU A 30 -9.18 8.32 -4.31
N PRO A 31 -9.21 7.11 -3.74
CA PRO A 31 -9.94 6.86 -2.51
C PRO A 31 -9.50 7.76 -1.36
N VAL A 32 -10.42 8.08 -0.45
CA VAL A 32 -10.14 8.95 0.71
C VAL A 32 -8.95 8.44 1.53
N TRP A 33 -8.92 7.14 1.88
CA TRP A 33 -7.81 6.55 2.63
C TRP A 33 -6.44 6.80 2.00
N PHE A 34 -6.37 6.86 0.66
CA PHE A 34 -5.12 7.05 -0.08
C PHE A 34 -4.63 8.48 0.12
N VAL A 35 -5.51 9.44 -0.14
CA VAL A 35 -5.20 10.87 0.00
C VAL A 35 -4.87 11.22 1.45
N THR A 36 -5.57 10.64 2.42
CA THR A 36 -5.30 10.92 3.84
C THR A 36 -3.99 10.31 4.34
N ALA A 37 -3.56 9.17 3.80
CA ALA A 37 -2.38 8.47 4.30
C ALA A 37 -1.09 8.83 3.54
N LEU A 38 -1.19 9.15 2.26
CA LEU A 38 -0.03 9.37 1.37
C LEU A 38 -0.02 10.77 0.74
N GLY A 39 -1.09 11.55 0.94
CA GLY A 39 -1.31 12.79 0.22
C GLY A 39 -1.89 12.59 -1.19
N PRO A 40 -2.34 13.67 -1.84
CA PRO A 40 -3.01 13.61 -3.14
C PRO A 40 -2.06 13.36 -4.31
N MET A 41 -0.75 13.63 -4.16
CA MET A 41 0.24 13.51 -5.23
C MET A 41 1.61 13.13 -4.67
N ALA A 42 2.40 12.44 -5.49
CA ALA A 42 3.79 12.14 -5.15
C ALA A 42 4.61 13.43 -4.98
N PRO A 43 5.47 13.52 -3.94
CA PRO A 43 6.36 14.66 -3.79
C PRO A 43 7.39 14.71 -4.92
N SER A 44 7.82 15.93 -5.30
CA SER A 44 8.78 16.13 -6.41
C SER A 44 10.14 15.46 -6.13
N ARG A 45 10.51 15.35 -4.85
CA ARG A 45 11.66 14.58 -4.38
C ARG A 45 11.14 13.24 -3.83
N ASN A 46 11.81 12.14 -4.16
CA ASN A 46 11.50 10.79 -3.69
C ASN A 46 10.18 10.21 -4.22
N ALA A 47 9.75 10.62 -5.42
CA ALA A 47 8.54 10.09 -6.07
C ALA A 47 8.56 8.55 -6.23
N SER A 48 9.73 7.94 -6.44
CA SER A 48 9.84 6.49 -6.52
C SER A 48 9.54 5.82 -5.18
N ASP A 49 10.13 6.32 -4.09
CA ASP A 49 9.93 5.77 -2.74
C ASP A 49 8.47 5.93 -2.30
N TRP A 50 7.85 7.07 -2.63
CA TRP A 50 6.42 7.28 -2.41
C TRP A 50 5.57 6.27 -3.19
N MET A 51 5.92 6.01 -4.45
CA MET A 51 5.21 5.05 -5.30
C MET A 51 5.39 3.61 -4.79
N ASP A 52 6.55 3.28 -4.24
CA ASP A 52 6.81 2.00 -3.58
C ASP A 52 5.96 1.87 -2.31
N ALA A 53 5.93 2.89 -1.44
CA ALA A 53 5.08 2.91 -0.25
C ALA A 53 3.59 2.75 -0.60
N ALA A 54 3.11 3.47 -1.62
CA ALA A 54 1.73 3.37 -2.10
C ALA A 54 1.39 1.98 -2.63
N THR A 55 2.31 1.37 -3.39
CA THR A 55 2.18 0.00 -3.90
C THR A 55 2.11 -1.02 -2.75
N ASP A 56 2.90 -0.81 -1.70
CA ASP A 56 2.97 -1.71 -0.55
C ASP A 56 1.70 -1.67 0.30
N VAL A 57 1.11 -0.48 0.46
CA VAL A 57 -0.22 -0.33 1.09
C VAL A 57 -1.29 -1.05 0.27
N LEU A 58 -1.29 -0.89 -1.07
CA LEU A 58 -2.24 -1.62 -1.93
C LEU A 58 -2.05 -3.14 -1.81
N ALA A 59 -0.81 -3.62 -1.78
CA ALA A 59 -0.50 -5.04 -1.61
C ALA A 59 -1.02 -5.56 -0.26
N TYR A 60 -0.85 -4.80 0.82
CA TYR A 60 -1.39 -5.13 2.14
C TYR A 60 -2.91 -5.21 2.12
N ARG A 61 -3.57 -4.19 1.55
CA ARG A 61 -5.03 -4.12 1.48
C ARG A 61 -5.61 -5.28 0.69
N VAL A 62 -5.02 -5.64 -0.44
CA VAL A 62 -5.44 -6.80 -1.25
C VAL A 62 -5.22 -8.11 -0.49
N THR A 63 -4.04 -8.29 0.13
CA THR A 63 -3.67 -9.52 0.83
C THR A 63 -4.55 -9.78 2.05
N HIS A 64 -4.95 -8.73 2.75
CA HIS A 64 -5.73 -8.81 3.99
C HIS A 64 -7.19 -8.34 3.83
N GLN A 65 -7.64 -8.15 2.60
CA GLN A 65 -9.02 -7.75 2.25
C GLN A 65 -9.50 -6.50 3.01
N VAL A 66 -8.61 -5.50 3.15
CA VAL A 66 -8.93 -4.24 3.82
C VAL A 66 -9.80 -3.39 2.90
N ASN A 67 -11.08 -3.28 3.25
CA ASN A 67 -12.09 -2.51 2.51
C ASN A 67 -12.48 -1.21 3.22
N ASP A 68 -11.80 -0.84 4.31
CA ASP A 68 -12.06 0.40 5.04
C ASP A 68 -11.87 1.62 4.12
N PRO A 69 -12.88 2.49 3.96
CA PRO A 69 -12.82 3.62 3.03
C PRO A 69 -11.92 4.77 3.50
N VAL A 70 -11.60 4.84 4.80
CA VAL A 70 -10.90 5.97 5.43
C VAL A 70 -9.53 5.54 5.99
N VAL A 71 -9.45 4.38 6.64
CA VAL A 71 -8.20 3.92 7.27
C VAL A 71 -7.41 3.05 6.28
N ALA A 72 -6.23 3.52 5.88
CA ALA A 72 -5.41 2.87 4.85
C ALA A 72 -5.08 1.40 5.15
N LEU A 73 -4.76 1.08 6.41
CA LEU A 73 -4.41 -0.28 6.85
C LEU A 73 -5.57 -1.02 7.54
N GLY A 74 -6.74 -0.38 7.66
CA GLY A 74 -7.89 -0.89 8.40
C GLY A 74 -7.66 -0.98 9.90
N ALA A 75 -8.48 -1.78 10.58
CA ALA A 75 -8.29 -2.06 12.00
C ALA A 75 -6.97 -2.81 12.26
N PRO A 76 -6.25 -2.50 13.35
CA PRO A 76 -5.07 -3.24 13.74
C PRO A 76 -5.37 -4.74 13.84
N PRO A 77 -4.50 -5.61 13.32
CA PRO A 77 -4.70 -7.05 13.40
C PRO A 77 -4.70 -7.53 14.84
N ASP A 78 -5.49 -8.56 15.13
CA ASP A 78 -5.43 -9.24 16.41
C ASP A 78 -4.09 -9.99 16.55
N GLY A 79 -3.61 -10.15 17.79
CA GLY A 79 -2.31 -10.78 18.07
C GLY A 79 -2.15 -12.23 17.60
N ARG A 80 -3.19 -12.81 16.97
CA ARG A 80 -3.22 -14.17 16.41
C ARG A 80 -2.48 -14.28 15.07
N ALA A 81 -2.19 -13.16 14.41
CA ALA A 81 -1.51 -13.13 13.11
C ALA A 81 -0.22 -12.30 13.16
N PRO A 82 0.88 -12.82 13.76
CA PRO A 82 2.10 -12.05 14.01
C PRO A 82 2.73 -11.48 12.72
N ARG A 83 2.64 -12.21 11.60
CA ARG A 83 3.12 -11.72 10.30
C ARG A 83 2.34 -10.51 9.78
N ARG A 84 1.01 -10.53 9.95
CA ARG A 84 0.15 -9.40 9.56
C ARG A 84 0.41 -8.20 10.49
N ALA A 85 0.62 -8.44 11.78
CA ALA A 85 0.93 -7.40 12.76
C ALA A 85 2.26 -6.71 12.44
N ALA A 86 3.33 -7.47 12.19
CA ALA A 86 4.62 -6.91 11.80
C ALA A 86 4.54 -6.06 10.53
N TRP A 87 3.84 -6.55 9.49
CA TRP A 87 3.68 -5.79 8.24
C TRP A 87 2.81 -4.54 8.44
N HIS A 88 1.76 -4.62 9.26
CA HIS A 88 0.95 -3.47 9.62
C HIS A 88 1.77 -2.39 10.34
N GLU A 89 2.62 -2.76 11.29
CA GLU A 89 3.50 -1.84 12.02
C GLU A 89 4.56 -1.21 11.12
N GLU A 90 5.16 -1.97 10.22
CA GLU A 90 6.08 -1.47 9.20
C GLU A 90 5.43 -0.41 8.32
N LEU A 91 4.25 -0.70 7.75
CA LEU A 91 3.52 0.26 6.93
C LEU A 91 3.02 1.46 7.74
N THR A 92 2.67 1.27 9.02
CA THR A 92 2.30 2.40 9.89
C THR A 92 3.47 3.37 10.05
N ARG A 93 4.69 2.86 10.22
CA ARG A 93 5.90 3.70 10.30
C ARG A 93 6.22 4.36 8.96
N GLU A 94 6.05 3.62 7.87
CA GLU A 94 6.26 4.12 6.51
C GLU A 94 5.33 5.28 6.19
N LEU A 95 4.03 5.14 6.46
CA LEU A 95 3.01 6.14 6.17
C LEU A 95 3.24 7.46 6.93
N ARG A 96 3.81 7.41 8.14
CA ARG A 96 4.20 8.62 8.90
C ARG A 96 5.29 9.46 8.22
N ARG A 97 5.96 8.93 7.18
CA ARG A 97 6.92 9.70 6.39
C ARG A 97 6.24 10.55 5.31
N TRP A 98 4.99 10.23 4.98
CA TRP A 98 4.25 10.80 3.86
C TRP A 98 3.00 11.58 4.29
N GLY A 99 2.51 11.36 5.51
CA GLY A 99 1.41 12.08 6.16
C GLY A 99 1.85 12.86 7.38
#